data_AF-A0A269PSX8-F1
#
_entry.id   AF-A0A269PSX8-F1
#
_cell.length_a   1.000
_cell.length_b   1.000
_cell.length_c   1.000
_cell.angle_alpha   90.00
_cell.angle_beta   90.00
_cell.angle_gamma   90.00
#
_symmetry.space_group_name_H-M   'P 1'
#
loop_
_entity.id
_entity.type
_entity.pdbx_description
1 polymer ?
#
loop_
_entity_poly.entity_id
_entity_poly.type
_entity_poly.pdbx_seq_one_letter_code
_entity_poly.pdbx_strand_id
1 'polypeptide(L)'
;MKLSISVCSILISFTSFAEDLLVTKTCPVIFKNQNVGILAFSIPWFHNSGSQASYIAKDSATGIGIEIHFLVNDKGLKVIKKSKLCDQYRMIQFRDTNAKLPLGQNKIQLDIPTQNPEPFYDSLPLEFGHGMHKTPIDTRDKPWTFTAMRASTVAIYDTPFVSDNYGIEGKDIEVKFETCVVCQKFKTVDRILSCGSWGFNREYMGDTTSWSEPVVYPIKCSIKPNKVYLKALDNTQNISYRYGLDWR
;
A
#
# COMPACT_ATOMS: atom_id res chain seq x y z
N MET A 1 27.65 -0.85 -64.26
CA MET A 1 26.61 -1.53 -63.46
C MET A 1 26.78 -1.08 -62.02
N LYS A 2 25.91 -0.20 -61.50
CA LYS A 2 26.02 0.36 -60.14
C LYS A 2 25.21 -0.49 -59.18
N LEU A 3 25.86 -1.06 -58.16
CA LEU A 3 25.23 -1.83 -57.08
C LEU A 3 24.82 -0.85 -55.98
N SER A 4 23.51 -0.61 -55.80
CA SER A 4 23.00 0.15 -54.65
C SER A 4 22.84 -0.80 -53.46
N ILE A 5 23.60 -0.54 -52.39
CA ILE A 5 23.44 -1.20 -51.09
C ILE A 5 22.33 -0.46 -50.34
N SER A 6 21.15 -1.09 -50.23
CA SER A 6 20.05 -0.59 -49.43
C SER A 6 20.30 -0.94 -47.96
N VAL A 7 20.76 0.03 -47.18
CA VAL A 7 20.90 -0.09 -45.73
C VAL A 7 19.51 -0.01 -45.11
N CYS A 8 18.99 -1.16 -44.67
CA CYS A 8 17.76 -1.26 -43.89
C CYS A 8 18.06 -0.83 -42.45
N SER A 9 17.75 0.42 -42.11
CA SER A 9 17.84 0.92 -40.74
C SER A 9 16.72 0.31 -39.88
N ILE A 10 17.06 -0.72 -39.11
CA ILE A 10 16.19 -1.24 -38.05
C ILE A 10 16.21 -0.21 -36.92
N LEU A 11 15.11 0.54 -36.77
CA LEU A 11 14.84 1.36 -35.59
C LEU A 11 14.55 0.41 -34.43
N ILE A 12 15.55 0.16 -33.59
CA ILE A 12 15.39 -0.53 -32.32
C ILE A 12 14.76 0.47 -31.35
N SER A 13 13.45 0.43 -31.21
CA SER A 13 12.76 1.10 -30.11
C SER A 13 13.08 0.35 -28.83
N PHE A 14 13.94 0.91 -27.99
CA PHE A 14 14.10 0.46 -26.61
C PHE A 14 12.80 0.80 -25.86
N THR A 15 11.93 -0.20 -25.68
CA THR A 15 10.86 -0.12 -24.70
C THR A 15 11.51 -0.12 -23.33
N SER A 16 11.62 1.06 -22.70
CA SER A 16 11.94 1.17 -21.28
C SER A 16 10.82 0.46 -20.52
N PHE A 17 11.05 -0.78 -20.14
CA PHE A 17 10.15 -1.51 -19.26
C PHE A 17 10.11 -0.79 -17.91
N ALA A 18 8.92 -0.55 -17.35
CA ALA A 18 8.73 0.03 -16.03
C ALA A 18 9.14 -0.98 -14.93
N GLU A 19 10.42 -1.38 -14.92
CA GLU A 19 10.99 -2.33 -13.97
C GLU A 19 11.35 -1.67 -12.64
N ASP A 20 11.61 -0.37 -12.63
CA ASP A 20 12.12 0.31 -11.44
C ASP A 20 11.02 0.63 -10.42
N LEU A 21 11.34 0.40 -9.14
CA LEU A 21 10.53 0.94 -8.04
C LEU A 21 10.75 2.46 -7.97
N LEU A 22 9.77 3.23 -8.41
CA LEU A 22 9.80 4.69 -8.31
C LEU A 22 9.48 5.11 -6.89
N VAL A 23 10.49 5.39 -6.07
CA VAL A 23 10.31 5.80 -4.65
C VAL A 23 10.03 7.29 -4.56
N THR A 24 8.95 7.68 -3.87
CA THR A 24 8.62 9.09 -3.61
C THR A 24 9.03 9.54 -2.20
N LYS A 25 8.97 8.62 -1.22
CA LYS A 25 9.25 8.95 0.18
C LYS A 25 9.85 7.76 0.91
N THR A 26 10.81 8.04 1.79
CA THR A 26 11.34 7.05 2.73
C THR A 26 11.19 7.55 4.16
N CYS A 27 10.72 6.69 5.04
CA CYS A 27 10.61 6.94 6.48
C CYS A 27 11.61 6.09 7.25
N PRO A 28 12.41 6.66 8.16
CA PRO A 28 13.31 5.86 8.99
C PRO A 28 12.48 4.98 9.95
N VAL A 29 12.90 3.73 10.12
CA VAL A 29 12.29 2.81 11.07
C VAL A 29 13.16 2.74 12.31
N ILE A 30 12.62 3.16 13.45
CA ILE A 30 13.35 3.30 14.70
C ILE A 30 12.91 2.25 15.72
N PHE A 31 13.88 1.54 16.31
CA PHE A 31 13.66 0.66 17.47
C PHE A 31 14.61 1.06 18.59
N LYS A 32 14.09 1.45 19.76
CA LYS A 32 14.87 1.87 20.93
C LYS A 32 15.98 2.88 20.57
N ASN A 33 15.61 3.94 19.85
CA ASN A 33 16.50 5.01 19.35
C ASN A 33 17.58 4.56 18.34
N GLN A 34 17.47 3.35 17.79
CA GLN A 34 18.34 2.88 16.71
C GLN A 34 17.56 2.80 15.41
N ASN A 35 18.13 3.33 14.33
CA ASN A 35 17.61 3.09 12.99
C ASN A 35 17.86 1.62 12.61
N VAL A 36 16.77 0.87 12.42
CA VAL A 36 16.77 -0.55 12.04
C VAL A 36 16.44 -0.78 10.57
N GLY A 37 16.13 0.27 9.81
CA GLY A 37 15.78 0.18 8.40
C GLY A 37 15.04 1.40 7.87
N ILE A 38 14.51 1.27 6.66
CA ILE A 38 13.68 2.28 6.00
C ILE A 38 12.36 1.67 5.54
N LEU A 39 11.30 2.47 5.65
CA LEU A 39 9.99 2.21 5.06
C LEU A 39 9.85 3.11 3.83
N ALA A 40 10.02 2.53 2.65
CA ALA A 40 9.97 3.21 1.36
C ALA A 40 8.56 3.12 0.76
N PHE A 41 8.05 4.25 0.32
CA PHE A 41 6.75 4.41 -0.34
C PHE A 41 7.00 4.76 -1.82
N SER A 42 6.36 4.03 -2.73
CA SER A 42 6.43 4.36 -4.15
C SER A 42 5.67 5.64 -4.47
N ILE A 43 5.90 6.18 -5.66
CA ILE A 43 4.95 7.08 -6.31
C ILE A 43 3.61 6.31 -6.41
N PRO A 44 2.50 6.90 -5.95
CA PRO A 44 1.19 6.28 -6.13
C PRO A 44 0.82 6.25 -7.61
N TRP A 45 0.11 5.21 -8.02
CA TRP A 45 -0.55 5.18 -9.32
C TRP A 45 -2.05 5.35 -9.13
N PHE A 46 -2.75 5.64 -10.21
CA PHE A 46 -4.19 5.80 -10.27
C PHE A 46 -4.80 4.64 -11.03
N HIS A 47 -6.03 4.25 -10.70
CA HIS A 47 -6.76 3.22 -11.42
C HIS A 47 -8.26 3.50 -11.43
N ASN A 48 -8.96 2.91 -12.40
CA ASN A 48 -10.41 2.90 -12.52
C ASN A 48 -10.94 1.58 -11.96
N SER A 49 -11.30 1.59 -10.67
CA SER A 49 -11.97 0.48 -9.98
C SER A 49 -11.25 -0.86 -10.17
N GLY A 50 -9.93 -0.85 -9.95
CA GLY A 50 -9.06 -2.02 -10.16
C GLY A 50 -8.62 -2.27 -11.61
N SER A 51 -8.70 -1.26 -12.49
CA SER A 51 -8.30 -1.39 -13.90
C SER A 51 -7.62 -0.15 -14.47
N GLN A 52 -7.02 -0.27 -15.66
CA GLN A 52 -6.47 0.85 -16.45
C GLN A 52 -5.43 1.71 -15.71
N ALA A 53 -4.62 1.06 -14.87
CA ALA A 53 -3.71 1.74 -13.97
C ALA A 53 -2.59 2.52 -14.67
N SER A 54 -2.18 3.64 -14.06
CA SER A 54 -1.20 4.58 -14.62
C SER A 54 -0.61 5.48 -13.54
N TYR A 55 0.66 5.89 -13.67
CA TYR A 55 1.27 6.89 -12.79
C TYR A 55 0.74 8.33 -13.01
N ILE A 56 0.00 8.53 -14.10
CA ILE A 56 -0.68 9.79 -14.40
C ILE A 56 -2.18 9.55 -14.22
N ALA A 57 -2.83 10.41 -13.43
CA ALA A 57 -4.27 10.39 -13.23
C ALA A 57 -5.01 10.56 -14.57
N LYS A 58 -6.16 9.89 -14.69
CA LYS A 58 -7.09 10.05 -15.79
C LYS A 58 -8.42 10.47 -15.18
N ASP A 59 -9.24 11.17 -15.96
CA ASP A 59 -10.59 11.61 -15.54
C ASP A 59 -11.46 10.47 -14.96
N SER A 60 -11.23 9.23 -15.38
CA SER A 60 -11.95 8.05 -14.91
C SER A 60 -11.32 7.35 -13.69
N ALA A 61 -10.31 7.93 -13.05
CA ALA A 61 -9.67 7.32 -11.89
C ALA A 61 -10.62 7.35 -10.68
N THR A 62 -10.71 6.23 -9.96
CA THR A 62 -11.61 6.09 -8.80
C THR A 62 -10.85 5.71 -7.53
N GLY A 63 -9.57 5.36 -7.66
CA GLY A 63 -8.70 5.03 -6.55
C GLY A 63 -7.23 5.18 -6.89
N ILE A 64 -6.39 4.81 -5.93
CA ILE A 64 -4.95 4.85 -6.05
C ILE A 64 -4.36 3.52 -5.65
N GLY A 65 -3.15 3.23 -6.10
CA GLY A 65 -2.35 2.16 -5.51
C GLY A 65 -0.94 2.60 -5.16
N ILE A 66 -0.29 1.82 -4.31
CA ILE A 66 1.05 2.09 -3.81
C ILE A 66 1.82 0.80 -3.52
N GLU A 67 3.13 0.81 -3.75
CA GLU A 67 4.04 -0.20 -3.23
C GLU A 67 4.70 0.36 -1.95
N ILE A 68 4.72 -0.43 -0.88
CA ILE A 68 5.37 -0.04 0.38
C ILE A 68 6.35 -1.12 0.77
N HIS A 69 7.62 -0.75 0.90
CA HIS A 69 8.74 -1.68 1.13
C HIS A 69 9.48 -1.33 2.42
N PHE A 70 9.51 -2.26 3.38
CA PHE A 70 10.41 -2.19 4.52
C PHE A 70 11.72 -2.89 4.18
N LEU A 71 12.81 -2.14 4.28
CA LEU A 71 14.18 -2.60 4.06
C LEU A 71 14.93 -2.52 5.39
N VAL A 72 15.25 -3.68 5.95
CA VAL A 72 16.02 -3.79 7.20
C VAL A 72 17.50 -3.53 6.92
N ASN A 73 18.19 -2.86 7.85
CA ASN A 73 19.64 -2.70 7.80
C ASN A 73 20.35 -3.68 8.75
N ASP A 74 21.68 -3.67 8.78
CA ASP A 74 22.48 -4.54 9.64
C ASP A 74 22.14 -4.43 11.14
N LYS A 75 21.73 -3.24 11.60
CA LYS A 75 21.31 -3.05 13.00
C LYS A 75 19.98 -3.74 13.26
N GLY A 76 19.01 -3.61 12.36
CA GLY A 76 17.75 -4.34 12.44
C GLY A 76 17.91 -5.85 12.37
N LEU A 77 18.80 -6.35 11.49
CA LEU A 77 19.13 -7.78 11.44
C LEU A 77 19.74 -8.28 12.76
N LYS A 78 20.59 -7.47 13.40
CA LYS A 78 21.14 -7.79 14.73
C LYS A 78 20.05 -7.83 15.81
N VAL A 79 19.02 -7.00 15.74
CA VAL A 79 17.88 -7.03 16.68
C VAL A 79 17.16 -8.37 16.60
N ILE A 80 16.87 -8.89 15.41
CA ILE A 80 16.26 -10.21 15.25
C ILE A 80 17.23 -11.30 15.72
N LYS A 81 18.47 -11.30 15.23
CA LYS A 81 19.43 -12.39 15.50
C LYS A 81 19.86 -12.53 16.96
N LYS A 82 19.94 -11.43 17.71
CA LYS A 82 20.50 -11.42 19.08
C LYS A 82 19.47 -11.35 20.20
N SER A 83 18.18 -11.26 19.89
CA SER A 83 17.20 -10.89 20.92
C SER A 83 15.98 -11.80 20.99
N LYS A 84 15.56 -12.13 22.22
CA LYS A 84 14.18 -12.55 22.55
C LYS A 84 13.17 -11.39 22.44
N LEU A 85 13.54 -10.27 21.81
CA LEU A 85 12.75 -9.04 21.77
C LEU A 85 11.94 -8.93 20.48
N CYS A 86 12.39 -9.55 19.39
CA CYS A 86 11.72 -9.52 18.11
C CYS A 86 11.91 -10.83 17.36
N ASP A 87 10.82 -11.52 17.06
CA ASP A 87 10.88 -12.76 16.29
C ASP A 87 11.07 -12.43 14.81
N GLN A 88 10.30 -11.45 14.31
CA GLN A 88 10.39 -10.95 12.94
C GLN A 88 9.79 -9.55 12.81
N TYR A 89 10.16 -8.85 11.72
CA TYR A 89 9.48 -7.62 11.32
C TYR A 89 8.28 -7.95 10.43
N ARG A 90 7.15 -7.30 10.68
CA ARG A 90 5.91 -7.42 9.89
C ARG A 90 5.36 -6.05 9.55
N MET A 91 4.31 -5.98 8.74
CA MET A 91 3.57 -4.75 8.51
C MET A 91 2.12 -4.87 8.96
N ILE A 92 1.61 -3.79 9.54
CA ILE A 92 0.17 -3.60 9.76
C ILE A 92 -0.25 -2.33 9.04
N GLN A 93 -1.49 -2.27 8.60
CA GLN A 93 -2.07 -1.10 7.98
C GLN A 93 -3.42 -0.79 8.61
N PHE A 94 -3.65 0.48 8.90
CA PHE A 94 -4.93 0.99 9.36
C PHE A 94 -5.57 1.81 8.25
N ARG A 95 -6.89 1.72 8.12
CA ARG A 95 -7.71 2.55 7.25
C ARG A 95 -8.59 3.47 8.10
N ASP A 96 -8.62 4.75 7.76
CA ASP A 96 -9.54 5.77 8.26
C ASP A 96 -10.31 6.39 7.08
N THR A 97 -11.64 6.29 7.07
CA THR A 97 -12.46 6.85 5.99
C THR A 97 -13.68 7.59 6.51
N ASN A 98 -14.12 8.63 5.80
CA ASN A 98 -15.40 9.28 6.09
C ASN A 98 -16.57 8.73 5.25
N ALA A 99 -16.32 7.73 4.40
CA ALA A 99 -17.36 7.10 3.59
C ALA A 99 -18.46 6.48 4.47
N LYS A 100 -19.65 6.36 3.91
CA LYS A 100 -20.75 5.59 4.48
C LYS A 100 -20.34 4.12 4.54
N LEU A 101 -20.32 3.56 5.74
CA LEU A 101 -19.88 2.19 5.96
C LEU A 101 -21.06 1.23 6.17
N PRO A 102 -20.97 -0.03 5.70
CA PRO A 102 -21.93 -1.07 6.06
C PRO A 102 -22.03 -1.30 7.57
N LEU A 103 -23.13 -1.91 8.03
CA LEU A 103 -23.34 -2.23 9.44
C LEU A 103 -22.18 -3.10 9.99
N GLY A 104 -21.69 -2.75 11.18
CA GLY A 104 -20.60 -3.45 11.88
C GLY A 104 -19.19 -3.02 11.50
N GLN A 105 -19.06 -2.05 10.59
CA GLN A 105 -17.79 -1.48 10.15
C GLN A 105 -17.44 -0.21 10.92
N ASN A 106 -16.16 -0.01 11.21
CA ASN A 106 -15.70 1.21 11.85
C ASN A 106 -15.00 2.13 10.86
N LYS A 107 -15.16 3.44 11.13
CA LYS A 107 -14.42 4.51 10.48
C LYS A 107 -12.92 4.18 10.39
N ILE A 108 -12.39 3.72 11.52
CA ILE A 108 -11.00 3.37 11.73
C ILE A 108 -10.89 1.88 12.08
N GLN A 109 -10.12 1.13 11.31
CA GLN A 109 -9.88 -0.30 11.54
C GLN A 109 -8.61 -0.79 10.86
N LEU A 110 -8.19 -2.02 11.15
CA LEU A 110 -7.14 -2.68 10.38
C LEU A 110 -7.62 -2.94 8.97
N ASP A 111 -6.73 -2.70 8.02
CA ASP A 111 -6.96 -2.94 6.61
C ASP A 111 -6.58 -4.38 6.25
N ILE A 112 -7.29 -5.33 6.84
CA ILE A 112 -7.10 -6.76 6.63
C ILE A 112 -8.47 -7.47 6.62
N PRO A 113 -8.62 -8.60 5.92
CA PRO A 113 -9.79 -9.47 6.04
C PRO A 113 -10.03 -9.91 7.48
N THR A 114 -11.29 -10.03 7.90
CA THR A 114 -11.54 -10.47 9.29
C THR A 114 -11.36 -11.91 9.59
N GLN A 115 -11.31 -12.71 8.55
CA GLN A 115 -10.96 -14.10 8.71
C GLN A 115 -9.47 -14.25 9.03
N ASN A 116 -8.66 -13.19 8.90
CA ASN A 116 -7.24 -13.25 9.23
C ASN A 116 -7.06 -13.35 10.76
N PRO A 117 -6.44 -14.44 11.24
CA PRO A 117 -6.23 -14.66 12.68
C PRO A 117 -5.15 -13.74 13.28
N GLU A 118 -4.33 -13.13 12.43
CA GLU A 118 -3.23 -12.27 12.83
C GLU A 118 -3.41 -10.87 12.22
N PRO A 119 -3.00 -9.80 12.93
CA PRO A 119 -3.27 -8.41 12.53
C PRO A 119 -2.35 -7.88 11.42
N PHE A 120 -1.68 -8.76 10.68
CA PHE A 120 -0.60 -8.41 9.75
C PHE A 120 -1.10 -8.36 8.31
N TYR A 121 -0.78 -7.27 7.62
CA TYR A 121 -1.13 -7.07 6.20
C TYR A 121 -0.34 -8.03 5.31
N ASP A 122 0.89 -8.35 5.67
CA ASP A 122 1.75 -9.26 4.91
C ASP A 122 1.38 -10.74 5.15
N SER A 123 0.11 -11.07 4.89
CA SER A 123 -0.50 -12.39 5.00
C SER A 123 -1.55 -12.56 3.91
N LEU A 124 -1.74 -13.79 3.43
CA LEU A 124 -2.81 -14.10 2.48
C LEU A 124 -4.19 -13.74 3.06
N PRO A 125 -5.16 -13.36 2.22
CA PRO A 125 -5.13 -13.23 0.75
C PRO A 125 -4.56 -11.90 0.21
N LEU A 126 -3.99 -11.04 1.06
CA LEU A 126 -3.46 -9.74 0.61
C LEU A 126 -2.22 -9.91 -0.28
N GLU A 127 -1.89 -8.86 -1.03
CA GLU A 127 -0.72 -8.83 -1.90
C GLU A 127 0.52 -8.35 -1.11
N PHE A 128 1.51 -9.23 -0.94
CA PHE A 128 2.72 -8.94 -0.18
C PHE A 128 3.94 -9.69 -0.73
N GLY A 129 5.11 -9.37 -0.20
CA GLY A 129 6.35 -10.06 -0.52
C GLY A 129 7.39 -10.01 0.59
N HIS A 130 8.29 -10.99 0.60
CA HIS A 130 9.40 -11.11 1.55
C HIS A 130 10.69 -11.49 0.82
N GLY A 131 11.81 -10.93 1.26
CA GLY A 131 13.12 -11.17 0.65
C GLY A 131 13.14 -10.79 -0.84
N MET A 132 13.80 -11.62 -1.63
CA MET A 132 13.70 -11.57 -3.09
C MET A 132 12.36 -12.19 -3.51
N HIS A 133 11.51 -11.39 -4.13
CA HIS A 133 10.17 -11.82 -4.55
C HIS A 133 9.78 -11.17 -5.87
N LYS A 134 8.74 -11.71 -6.50
CA LYS A 134 8.07 -11.08 -7.64
C LYS A 134 6.96 -10.16 -7.14
N THR A 135 6.71 -9.06 -7.84
CA THR A 135 5.48 -8.27 -7.65
C THR A 135 4.23 -9.13 -7.89
N PRO A 136 3.04 -8.69 -7.44
CA PRO A 136 1.81 -9.45 -7.58
C PRO A 136 1.52 -9.85 -9.03
N ILE A 137 0.95 -11.05 -9.19
CA ILE A 137 0.59 -11.61 -10.50
C ILE A 137 -0.58 -10.86 -11.12
N ASP A 138 -1.54 -10.40 -10.30
CA ASP A 138 -2.60 -9.51 -10.79
C ASP A 138 -1.98 -8.14 -11.12
N THR A 139 -2.06 -7.80 -12.39
CA THR A 139 -1.50 -6.56 -12.95
C THR A 139 -2.59 -5.62 -13.46
N ARG A 140 -3.87 -5.99 -13.34
CA ARG A 140 -4.99 -5.22 -13.91
C ARG A 140 -5.07 -3.82 -13.31
N ASP A 141 -4.82 -3.73 -12.02
CA ASP A 141 -4.83 -2.53 -11.22
C ASP A 141 -3.43 -1.95 -10.97
N LYS A 142 -2.40 -2.43 -11.69
CA LYS A 142 -1.01 -2.00 -11.55
C LYS A 142 -0.48 -1.33 -12.84
N PRO A 143 0.43 -0.35 -12.75
CA PRO A 143 0.95 0.36 -13.92
C PRO A 143 1.96 -0.46 -14.75
N TRP A 144 2.37 -1.65 -14.27
CA TRP A 144 3.27 -2.57 -14.97
C TRP A 144 2.47 -3.75 -15.56
N THR A 145 2.94 -4.27 -16.70
CA THR A 145 2.28 -5.36 -17.44
C THR A 145 2.87 -6.74 -17.18
N PHE A 146 3.96 -6.83 -16.40
CA PHE A 146 4.65 -8.06 -16.07
C PHE A 146 5.11 -8.02 -14.61
N THR A 147 5.38 -9.19 -14.03
CA THR A 147 5.88 -9.27 -12.66
C THR A 147 7.35 -8.87 -12.62
N ALA A 148 7.68 -7.81 -11.88
CA ALA A 148 9.05 -7.35 -11.66
C ALA A 148 9.65 -8.05 -10.44
N MET A 149 10.98 -8.20 -10.42
CA MET A 149 11.68 -8.66 -9.22
C MET A 149 11.85 -7.48 -8.24
N ARG A 150 11.59 -7.75 -6.96
CA ARG A 150 11.75 -6.81 -5.85
C ARG A 150 12.58 -7.45 -4.73
N ALA A 151 13.23 -6.60 -3.95
CA ALA A 151 13.96 -7.00 -2.75
C ALA A 151 13.44 -6.18 -1.58
N SER A 152 12.91 -6.83 -0.55
CA SER A 152 12.47 -6.17 0.67
C SER A 152 12.57 -7.13 1.86
N THR A 153 12.60 -6.61 3.09
CA THR A 153 12.32 -7.47 4.25
C THR A 153 10.86 -7.88 4.23
N VAL A 154 9.99 -6.89 4.06
CA VAL A 154 8.54 -7.03 3.88
C VAL A 154 8.13 -5.98 2.84
N ALA A 155 7.30 -6.36 1.88
CA ALA A 155 6.61 -5.45 0.97
C ALA A 155 5.11 -5.71 1.03
N ILE A 156 4.32 -4.66 0.88
CA ILE A 156 2.88 -4.74 0.64
C ILE A 156 2.52 -3.96 -0.62
N TYR A 157 1.50 -4.43 -1.32
CA TYR A 157 0.98 -3.84 -2.54
C TYR A 157 -0.50 -3.59 -2.33
N ASP A 158 -0.89 -2.32 -2.32
CA ASP A 158 -2.26 -1.95 -1.97
C ASP A 158 -2.87 -1.07 -3.06
N THR A 159 -4.13 -1.32 -3.40
CA THR A 159 -4.87 -0.67 -4.49
C THR A 159 -6.30 -0.28 -4.08
N PRO A 160 -6.45 0.57 -3.05
CA PRO A 160 -7.76 0.98 -2.57
C PRO A 160 -8.51 1.88 -3.56
N PHE A 161 -9.81 1.62 -3.72
CA PHE A 161 -10.77 2.59 -4.26
C PHE A 161 -12.05 2.62 -3.42
N VAL A 162 -12.89 3.62 -3.65
CA VAL A 162 -14.18 3.74 -2.97
C VAL A 162 -15.27 4.21 -3.94
N SER A 163 -16.32 3.42 -4.05
CA SER A 163 -17.49 3.72 -4.90
C SER A 163 -18.27 4.92 -4.37
N ASP A 164 -18.89 5.69 -5.27
CA ASP A 164 -19.82 6.77 -4.91
C ASP A 164 -21.05 6.29 -4.14
N ASN A 165 -21.41 5.01 -4.24
CA ASN A 165 -22.47 4.41 -3.42
C ASN A 165 -22.22 4.56 -1.90
N TYR A 166 -20.96 4.81 -1.51
CA TYR A 166 -20.55 5.05 -0.14
C TYR A 166 -20.30 6.53 0.17
N GLY A 167 -20.66 7.45 -0.72
CA GLY A 167 -20.55 8.88 -0.49
C GLY A 167 -21.54 9.41 0.55
N ILE A 168 -21.27 10.62 1.02
CA ILE A 168 -22.16 11.38 1.89
C ILE A 168 -22.35 12.75 1.24
N GLU A 169 -23.61 13.11 0.98
CA GLU A 169 -23.94 14.38 0.34
C GLU A 169 -23.31 15.58 1.06
N GLY A 170 -22.72 16.48 0.27
CA GLY A 170 -21.99 17.65 0.74
C GLY A 170 -20.62 17.37 1.35
N LYS A 171 -20.06 16.15 1.20
CA LYS A 171 -18.73 15.80 1.69
C LYS A 171 -17.92 15.02 0.65
N ASP A 172 -16.68 15.44 0.44
CA ASP A 172 -15.68 14.63 -0.25
C ASP A 172 -15.51 13.28 0.43
N ILE A 173 -15.20 12.25 -0.35
CA ILE A 173 -14.80 10.96 0.19
C ILE A 173 -13.31 10.99 0.47
N GLU A 174 -12.95 10.74 1.73
CA GLU A 174 -11.57 10.63 2.19
C GLU A 174 -11.26 9.19 2.60
N VAL A 175 -10.13 8.68 2.13
CA VAL A 175 -9.58 7.40 2.58
C VAL A 175 -8.11 7.61 2.94
N LYS A 176 -7.78 7.43 4.21
CA LYS A 176 -6.44 7.61 4.78
C LYS A 176 -5.95 6.29 5.32
N PHE A 177 -4.66 6.04 5.13
CA PHE A 177 -3.98 4.86 5.60
C PHE A 177 -2.81 5.23 6.50
N GLU A 178 -2.53 4.38 7.47
CA GLU A 178 -1.28 4.41 8.22
C GLU A 178 -0.65 3.02 8.21
N THR A 179 0.45 2.89 7.47
CA THR A 179 1.20 1.64 7.35
C THR A 179 2.36 1.68 8.32
N CYS A 180 2.42 0.69 9.21
CA CYS A 180 3.39 0.63 10.29
C CYS A 180 4.25 -0.62 10.18
N VAL A 181 5.56 -0.45 10.33
CA VAL A 181 6.48 -1.57 10.58
C VAL A 181 6.36 -1.94 12.04
N VAL A 182 6.17 -3.23 12.31
CA VAL A 182 6.04 -3.76 13.65
C VAL A 182 7.07 -4.84 13.93
N CYS A 183 7.38 -4.97 15.20
CA CYS A 183 8.06 -6.13 15.72
C CYS A 183 7.01 -7.14 16.19
N GLN A 184 7.04 -8.34 15.62
CA GLN A 184 6.19 -9.46 16.03
C GLN A 184 6.87 -10.26 17.15
N LYS A 185 6.04 -10.74 18.09
CA LYS A 185 6.42 -11.77 19.05
C LYS A 185 5.26 -12.74 19.27
N PHE A 186 5.49 -14.05 19.17
CA PHE A 186 4.46 -15.09 19.38
C PHE A 186 3.11 -14.82 18.67
N LYS A 187 3.16 -14.33 17.41
CA LYS A 187 2.00 -13.99 16.55
C LYS A 187 1.22 -12.72 16.90
N THR A 188 1.67 -11.96 17.88
CA THR A 188 1.07 -10.65 18.19
C THR A 188 2.02 -9.52 17.82
N VAL A 189 1.45 -8.32 17.72
CA VAL A 189 2.23 -7.08 17.64
C VAL A 189 2.83 -6.82 19.03
N ASP A 190 4.14 -7.05 19.21
CA ASP A 190 4.84 -6.66 20.44
C ASP A 190 4.98 -5.13 20.48
N ARG A 191 5.32 -4.54 19.33
CA ARG A 191 5.65 -3.12 19.25
C ARG A 191 5.52 -2.57 17.85
N ILE A 192 4.92 -1.40 17.74
CA ILE A 192 4.98 -0.60 16.52
C ILE A 192 6.27 0.23 16.55
N LEU A 193 7.01 0.22 15.43
CA LEU A 193 8.34 0.84 15.32
C LEU A 193 8.25 2.23 14.74
N SER A 194 7.73 2.32 13.51
CA SER A 194 7.53 3.56 12.77
C SER A 194 6.48 3.32 11.70
N CYS A 195 5.82 4.39 11.27
CA CYS A 195 4.73 4.36 10.33
C CYS A 195 4.89 5.44 9.26
N GLY A 196 4.14 5.30 8.17
CA GLY A 196 3.88 6.39 7.24
C GLY A 196 2.39 6.49 6.94
N SER A 197 1.89 7.72 6.93
CA SER A 197 0.50 8.00 6.54
C SER A 197 0.43 8.35 5.07
N TRP A 198 -0.58 7.86 4.37
CA TRP A 198 -0.86 8.12 2.96
C TRP A 198 -2.37 8.01 2.69
N GLY A 199 -2.81 8.21 1.46
CA GLY A 199 -4.21 8.07 1.08
C GLY A 199 -4.62 9.09 0.03
N PHE A 200 -5.92 9.32 -0.09
CA PHE A 200 -6.48 10.25 -1.06
C PHE A 200 -7.80 10.85 -0.58
N ASN A 201 -8.20 11.96 -1.19
CA ASN A 201 -9.57 12.44 -1.20
C ASN A 201 -10.12 12.51 -2.62
N ARG A 202 -11.44 12.49 -2.72
CA ARG A 202 -12.17 12.58 -3.98
C ARG A 202 -13.46 13.37 -3.76
N GLU A 203 -13.81 14.25 -4.70
CA GLU A 203 -15.10 14.96 -4.64
C GLU A 203 -16.25 13.98 -4.84
N TYR A 204 -17.26 14.04 -3.97
CA TYR A 204 -18.47 13.24 -4.10
C TYR A 204 -19.47 13.93 -5.03
N MET A 205 -19.80 13.28 -6.15
CA MET A 205 -20.62 13.87 -7.21
C MET A 205 -22.10 13.41 -7.21
N GLY A 206 -22.58 12.76 -6.13
CA GLY A 206 -24.01 12.51 -5.89
C GLY A 206 -24.69 11.59 -6.90
N ASP A 207 -24.39 10.29 -6.89
CA ASP A 207 -24.96 9.24 -7.76
C ASP A 207 -24.92 9.52 -9.28
N THR A 208 -24.17 10.54 -9.71
CA THR A 208 -23.86 10.75 -11.13
C THR A 208 -22.83 9.72 -11.59
N THR A 209 -22.88 9.30 -12.85
CA THR A 209 -21.91 8.35 -13.42
C THR A 209 -20.52 8.97 -13.67
N SER A 210 -20.30 10.19 -13.17
CA SER A 210 -19.07 10.95 -13.34
C SER A 210 -18.17 10.76 -12.12
N TRP A 211 -16.88 10.60 -12.36
CA TRP A 211 -15.86 10.44 -11.32
C TRP A 211 -15.00 11.70 -11.29
N SER A 212 -14.68 12.18 -10.09
CA SER A 212 -13.63 13.16 -9.89
C SER A 212 -12.30 12.45 -9.64
N GLU A 213 -11.21 13.03 -10.13
CA GLU A 213 -9.89 12.42 -9.96
C GLU A 213 -9.49 12.41 -8.47
N PRO A 214 -8.92 11.29 -7.96
CA PRO A 214 -8.39 11.24 -6.61
C PRO A 214 -7.22 12.22 -6.44
N VAL A 215 -7.26 13.01 -5.37
CA VAL A 215 -6.15 13.86 -4.95
C VAL A 215 -5.38 13.14 -3.86
N VAL A 216 -4.12 12.79 -4.16
CA VAL A 216 -3.25 12.04 -3.24
C VAL A 216 -2.82 12.91 -2.07
N TYR A 217 -2.93 12.39 -0.86
CA TYR A 217 -2.31 13.02 0.31
C TYR A 217 -0.80 12.80 0.35
N PRO A 218 0.01 13.84 0.63
CA PRO A 218 1.45 13.67 0.79
C PRO A 218 1.79 12.65 1.88
N ILE A 219 2.74 11.76 1.59
CA ILE A 219 3.21 10.77 2.57
C ILE A 219 3.94 11.46 3.73
N LYS A 220 3.51 11.17 4.95
CA LYS A 220 4.12 11.72 6.18
C LYS A 220 4.65 10.60 7.06
N CYS A 221 5.89 10.74 7.49
CA CYS A 221 6.54 9.79 8.38
C CYS A 221 6.16 10.05 9.84
N SER A 222 5.95 8.99 10.60
CA SER A 222 5.78 9.05 12.05
C SER A 222 6.60 7.98 12.75
N ILE A 223 7.25 8.36 13.85
CA ILE A 223 7.99 7.42 14.71
C ILE A 223 7.08 6.70 15.72
N LYS A 224 5.79 7.07 15.80
CA LYS A 224 4.80 6.45 16.67
C LYS A 224 3.45 6.36 15.93
N PRO A 225 2.68 5.29 16.16
CA PRO A 225 1.36 5.20 15.56
C PRO A 225 0.42 6.26 16.14
N ASN A 226 -0.59 6.66 15.38
CA ASN A 226 -1.67 7.48 15.92
C ASN A 226 -2.36 6.76 17.09
N LYS A 227 -2.64 7.49 18.18
CA LYS A 227 -3.34 6.94 19.36
C LYS A 227 -4.68 6.31 19.01
N VAL A 228 -5.36 6.83 17.99
CA VAL A 228 -6.66 6.28 17.55
C VAL A 228 -6.49 4.91 16.88
N TYR A 229 -5.40 4.71 16.12
CA TYR A 229 -5.08 3.42 15.50
C TYR A 229 -4.65 2.36 16.52
N LEU A 230 -3.98 2.76 17.60
CA LEU A 230 -3.68 1.84 18.71
C LEU A 230 -4.96 1.23 19.30
N LYS A 231 -6.00 2.05 19.51
CA LYS A 231 -7.30 1.54 19.98
C LYS A 231 -7.94 0.58 18.99
N ALA A 232 -7.79 0.84 17.68
CA ALA A 232 -8.29 -0.05 16.65
C ALA A 232 -7.57 -1.39 16.66
N LEU A 233 -6.24 -1.40 16.85
CA LEU A 233 -5.45 -2.62 17.00
C LEU A 233 -5.92 -3.44 18.21
N ASP A 234 -6.11 -2.81 19.37
CA ASP A 234 -6.56 -3.49 20.60
C ASP A 234 -7.97 -4.10 20.44
N ASN A 235 -8.84 -3.45 19.66
CA ASN A 235 -10.23 -3.87 19.44
C ASN A 235 -10.40 -4.95 18.35
N THR A 236 -9.35 -5.29 17.61
CA THR A 236 -9.45 -6.23 16.46
C THR A 236 -9.78 -7.67 16.84
N GLN A 237 -9.81 -8.01 18.14
CA GLN A 237 -10.36 -9.28 18.59
C GLN A 237 -11.89 -9.42 18.39
N ASN A 238 -12.61 -8.36 17.97
CA ASN A 238 -14.08 -8.31 18.05
C ASN A 238 -14.86 -7.87 16.80
N ILE A 239 -14.27 -7.68 15.62
CA ILE A 239 -14.99 -6.95 14.54
C ILE A 239 -14.83 -7.63 13.18
N SER A 240 -15.93 -7.67 12.42
CA SER A 240 -16.20 -8.33 11.12
C SER A 240 -16.10 -7.37 9.91
N TYR A 241 -14.89 -6.99 9.47
CA TYR A 241 -14.57 -6.51 8.12
C TYR A 241 -14.81 -7.56 7.03
N ARG A 242 -15.77 -7.28 6.14
CA ARG A 242 -15.84 -7.91 4.82
C ARG A 242 -14.76 -7.31 3.92
N TYR A 243 -13.72 -8.08 3.64
CA TYR A 243 -12.72 -7.77 2.62
C TYR A 243 -13.38 -7.57 1.26
N GLY A 244 -12.99 -6.50 0.56
CA GLY A 244 -13.44 -6.23 -0.81
C GLY A 244 -14.64 -5.28 -0.97
N LEU A 245 -15.06 -4.54 0.06
CA LEU A 245 -15.98 -3.40 -0.10
C LEU A 245 -15.32 -2.23 -0.85
N ASP A 246 -13.99 -2.14 -0.74
CA ASP A 246 -13.13 -1.19 -1.46
C ASP A 246 -12.54 -1.83 -2.74
N TRP A 247 -13.07 -3.01 -3.16
CA TRP A 247 -12.58 -3.81 -4.30
C TRP A 247 -13.71 -4.38 -5.18
N ARG A 248 -14.93 -3.84 -5.11
CA ARG A 248 -16.07 -4.19 -5.96
C ARG A 248 -16.86 -2.97 -6.39
#